data_AF-A0A436BHP7-F1
#
_entry.id   AF-A0A436BHP7-F1
#
_cell.length_a   1.000
_cell.length_b   1.000
_cell.length_c   1.000
_cell.angle_alpha   90.00
_cell.angle_beta   90.00
_cell.angle_gamma   90.00
#
_symmetry.space_group_name_H-M   'P 1'
#
loop_
_entity.id
_entity.type
_entity.pdbx_description
1 polymer ?
#
loop_
_entity_poly.entity_id
_entity_poly.type
_entity_poly.pdbx_seq_one_letter_code
_entity_poly.pdbx_strand_id
1 'polypeptide(L)'
;IWVAARDPNSHDFAVANGCKVQVTPLASGDDEVTSLMQRFNAACAAHPEIERPEIMLLMHTFVADDAADADRLTQDLSTFYCQFGAWFQNKKPVHQGILEPLTPDEIAAMPQYAPDKIRQNLVIGEADEVIARLKNYEALGYNQ
;
A
#
# COMPACT_ATOMS: atom_id res chain seq x y z
N ILE A 1 -16.67 13.36 -2.21
CA ILE A 1 -15.89 13.19 -0.96
C ILE A 1 -15.11 11.89 -1.08
N TRP A 2 -13.89 11.82 -0.53
CA TRP A 2 -13.08 10.60 -0.49
C TRP A 2 -13.06 10.03 0.92
N VAL A 3 -13.20 8.71 1.05
CA VAL A 3 -13.10 7.98 2.32
C VAL A 3 -11.96 6.97 2.21
N ALA A 4 -11.03 7.02 3.17
CA ALA A 4 -10.03 5.97 3.34
C ALA A 4 -10.71 4.72 3.89
N ALA A 5 -10.72 3.64 3.12
CA ALA A 5 -11.39 2.38 3.48
C ALA A 5 -10.41 1.21 3.43
N ARG A 6 -10.70 0.16 4.18
CA ARG A 6 -9.88 -1.06 4.20
C ARG A 6 -10.70 -2.32 4.38
N ASP A 7 -11.49 -2.36 5.44
CA ASP A 7 -12.37 -3.49 5.75
C ASP A 7 -13.69 -3.41 4.95
N PRO A 8 -14.47 -4.50 4.87
CA PRO A 8 -15.74 -4.50 4.15
C PRO A 8 -16.73 -3.43 4.61
N ASN A 9 -16.80 -3.11 5.92
CA ASN A 9 -17.78 -2.14 6.43
C ASN A 9 -17.41 -0.71 6.06
N SER A 10 -16.11 -0.37 6.01
CA SER A 10 -15.68 0.97 5.54
C SER A 10 -15.89 1.14 4.03
N HIS A 11 -15.76 0.08 3.24
CA HIS A 11 -16.13 0.11 1.82
C HIS A 11 -17.65 0.27 1.64
N ASP A 12 -18.43 -0.52 2.36
CA ASP A 12 -19.89 -0.46 2.36
C ASP A 12 -20.40 0.94 2.73
N PHE A 13 -19.89 1.50 3.84
CA PHE A 13 -20.21 2.85 4.26
C PHE A 13 -19.88 3.89 3.19
N ALA A 14 -18.70 3.82 2.57
CA ALA A 14 -18.30 4.76 1.54
C ALA A 14 -19.24 4.68 0.32
N VAL A 15 -19.50 3.47 -0.18
CA VAL A 15 -20.36 3.26 -1.35
C VAL A 15 -21.81 3.65 -1.07
N ALA A 16 -22.40 3.21 0.05
CA ALA A 16 -23.77 3.53 0.43
C ALA A 16 -24.04 5.05 0.51
N ASN A 17 -22.99 5.86 0.75
CA ASN A 17 -23.08 7.31 0.83
C ASN A 17 -22.58 8.03 -0.44
N GLY A 18 -22.32 7.30 -1.53
CA GLY A 18 -21.81 7.88 -2.79
C GLY A 18 -20.41 8.51 -2.66
N CYS A 19 -19.62 8.09 -1.67
CA CYS A 19 -18.24 8.53 -1.50
C CYS A 19 -17.29 7.75 -2.40
N LYS A 20 -16.26 8.43 -2.91
CA LYS A 20 -15.12 7.79 -3.57
C LYS A 20 -14.26 7.08 -2.53
N VAL A 21 -13.56 6.03 -2.93
CA VAL A 21 -12.81 5.15 -2.03
C VAL A 21 -11.32 5.30 -2.24
N GLN A 22 -10.55 5.48 -1.17
CA GLN A 22 -9.09 5.40 -1.21
C GLN A 22 -8.64 4.21 -0.39
N VAL A 23 -7.75 3.37 -0.94
CA VAL A 23 -7.20 2.20 -0.25
C VAL A 23 -5.67 2.21 -0.25
N THR A 24 -5.08 1.66 0.82
CA THR A 24 -3.63 1.58 1.00
C THR A 24 -3.23 0.15 1.41
N PRO A 25 -2.61 -0.65 0.54
CA PRO A 25 -2.13 -2.00 0.86
C PRO A 25 -0.86 -1.99 1.71
N LEU A 26 -0.20 -0.83 1.90
CA LEU A 26 1.10 -0.71 2.56
C LEU A 26 2.12 -1.64 1.88
N ALA A 27 2.86 -2.44 2.66
CA ALA A 27 3.82 -3.43 2.15
C ALA A 27 3.21 -4.84 1.98
N SER A 28 1.87 -4.98 1.91
CA SER A 28 1.20 -6.29 1.77
C SER A 28 1.22 -6.86 0.34
N GLY A 29 1.64 -6.09 -0.65
CA GLY A 29 1.80 -6.56 -2.03
C GLY A 29 0.50 -6.68 -2.82
N ASP A 30 0.62 -7.25 -4.01
CA ASP A 30 -0.43 -7.23 -5.06
C ASP A 30 -1.65 -8.10 -4.72
N ASP A 31 -1.49 -9.10 -3.84
CA ASP A 31 -2.61 -9.90 -3.33
C ASP A 31 -3.57 -9.04 -2.50
N GLU A 32 -3.06 -8.12 -1.66
CA GLU A 32 -3.92 -7.20 -0.91
C GLU A 32 -4.51 -6.12 -1.83
N VAL A 33 -3.79 -5.67 -2.87
CA VAL A 33 -4.36 -4.80 -3.92
C VAL A 33 -5.59 -5.46 -4.55
N THR A 34 -5.46 -6.73 -4.93
CA THR A 34 -6.57 -7.51 -5.49
C THR A 34 -7.71 -7.66 -4.48
N SER A 35 -7.40 -7.97 -3.22
CA SER A 35 -8.40 -8.14 -2.16
C SER A 35 -9.18 -6.84 -1.88
N LEU A 36 -8.52 -5.68 -1.90
CA LEU A 36 -9.16 -4.39 -1.71
C LEU A 36 -10.16 -4.07 -2.83
N MET A 37 -9.79 -4.33 -4.09
CA MET A 37 -10.72 -4.18 -5.22
C MET A 37 -11.91 -5.16 -5.11
N GLN A 38 -11.70 -6.39 -4.63
CA GLN A 38 -12.79 -7.34 -4.39
C GLN A 38 -13.78 -6.81 -3.34
N ARG A 39 -13.29 -6.25 -2.23
CA ARG A 39 -14.13 -5.63 -1.18
C ARG A 39 -14.93 -4.45 -1.75
N PHE A 40 -14.29 -3.61 -2.57
CA PHE A 40 -14.98 -2.50 -3.25
C PHE A 40 -16.08 -2.97 -4.21
N ASN A 41 -15.81 -3.99 -5.02
CA ASN A 41 -16.79 -4.56 -5.92
C ASN A 41 -17.96 -5.20 -5.19
N ALA A 42 -17.71 -5.87 -4.07
CA ALA A 42 -18.76 -6.41 -3.22
C ALA A 42 -19.67 -5.31 -2.64
N ALA A 43 -19.09 -4.19 -2.18
CA ALA A 43 -19.85 -3.04 -1.72
C ALA A 43 -20.69 -2.42 -2.87
N CYS A 44 -20.12 -2.24 -4.06
CA CYS A 44 -20.88 -1.76 -5.22
C CYS A 44 -22.05 -2.68 -5.59
N ALA A 45 -21.86 -4.01 -5.49
CA ALA A 45 -22.92 -4.97 -5.77
C ALA A 45 -24.04 -4.97 -4.72
N ALA A 46 -23.73 -4.57 -3.48
CA ALA A 46 -24.71 -4.44 -2.40
C ALA A 46 -25.59 -3.18 -2.52
N HIS A 47 -25.12 -2.15 -3.24
CA HIS A 47 -25.82 -0.87 -3.45
C HIS A 47 -25.98 -0.55 -4.95
N PRO A 48 -26.72 -1.38 -5.72
CA PRO A 48 -26.86 -1.22 -7.17
C PRO A 48 -27.58 0.08 -7.59
N GLU A 49 -28.25 0.74 -6.66
CA GLU A 49 -28.89 2.04 -6.84
C GLU A 49 -27.91 3.23 -6.82
N ILE A 50 -26.68 3.01 -6.35
CA ILE A 50 -25.64 4.03 -6.30
C ILE A 50 -24.76 3.92 -7.56
N GLU A 51 -24.52 5.04 -8.23
CA GLU A 51 -23.56 5.09 -9.32
C GLU A 51 -22.18 4.65 -8.81
N ARG A 52 -21.54 3.70 -9.50
CA ARG A 52 -20.26 3.12 -9.10
C ARG A 52 -19.23 4.24 -8.80
N PRO A 53 -18.78 4.39 -7.54
CA PRO A 53 -17.82 5.44 -7.21
C PRO A 53 -16.44 5.18 -7.85
N GLU A 54 -15.59 6.20 -7.85
CA GLU A 54 -14.18 6.01 -8.16
C GLU A 54 -13.44 5.38 -6.97
N ILE A 55 -12.42 4.59 -7.29
CA ILE A 55 -11.48 4.01 -6.31
C ILE A 55 -10.03 4.34 -6.67
N MET A 56 -9.26 4.76 -5.67
CA MET A 56 -7.85 5.14 -5.75
C MET A 56 -6.96 4.20 -4.93
N LEU A 57 -5.79 3.86 -5.47
CA LEU A 57 -4.74 3.10 -4.79
C LEU A 57 -3.59 4.03 -4.36
N LEU A 58 -3.38 4.18 -3.05
CA LEU A 58 -2.17 4.81 -2.53
C LEU A 58 -1.07 3.76 -2.39
N MET A 59 0.00 3.88 -3.18
CA MET A 59 1.11 2.93 -3.20
C MET A 59 2.46 3.65 -3.27
N HIS A 60 3.42 3.23 -2.43
CA HIS A 60 4.81 3.67 -2.59
C HIS A 60 5.34 3.20 -3.93
N THR A 61 5.76 4.17 -4.74
CA THR A 61 6.21 3.95 -6.12
C THR A 61 7.53 4.66 -6.33
N PHE A 62 8.47 3.98 -6.99
CA PHE A 62 9.74 4.57 -7.39
C PHE A 62 10.15 4.06 -8.78
N VAL A 63 10.45 5.00 -9.67
CA VAL A 63 10.98 4.72 -11.01
C VAL A 63 12.48 4.92 -10.96
N ALA A 64 13.22 3.81 -11.04
CA ALA A 64 14.68 3.78 -10.97
C ALA A 64 15.32 4.00 -12.33
N ASP A 65 16.51 4.61 -12.32
CA ASP A 65 17.34 4.78 -13.51
C ASP A 65 17.97 3.45 -13.94
N ASP A 66 18.35 2.61 -12.97
CA ASP A 66 18.93 1.29 -13.17
C ASP A 66 18.69 0.34 -11.97
N ALA A 67 19.18 -0.88 -12.08
CA ALA A 67 19.08 -1.91 -11.04
C ALA A 67 19.75 -1.51 -9.70
N ALA A 68 20.86 -0.77 -9.74
CA ALA A 68 21.57 -0.39 -8.52
C ALA A 68 20.82 0.69 -7.73
N ASP A 69 20.15 1.61 -8.44
CA ASP A 69 19.27 2.62 -7.85
C ASP A 69 18.01 1.96 -7.24
N ALA A 70 17.41 1.05 -7.99
CA ALA A 70 16.35 0.16 -7.54
C ALA A 70 16.69 -0.60 -6.23
N ASP A 71 17.87 -1.19 -6.16
CA ASP A 71 18.36 -1.91 -4.97
C ASP A 71 18.57 -0.96 -3.79
N ARG A 72 19.16 0.22 -4.02
CA ARG A 72 19.38 1.22 -2.97
C ARG A 72 18.06 1.61 -2.29
N LEU A 73 17.05 1.94 -3.07
CA LEU A 73 15.77 2.42 -2.53
C LEU A 73 14.92 1.33 -1.91
N THR A 74 15.09 0.11 -2.38
CA THR A 74 14.54 -1.06 -1.71
C THR A 74 15.07 -1.16 -0.27
N GLN A 75 16.36 -0.87 -0.04
CA GLN A 75 16.94 -0.86 1.32
C GLN A 75 16.39 0.29 2.17
N ASP A 76 16.26 1.48 1.59
CA ASP A 76 15.75 2.64 2.30
C ASP A 76 14.28 2.43 2.71
N LEU A 77 13.45 1.89 1.82
CA LEU A 77 12.05 1.57 2.10
C LEU A 77 11.91 0.38 3.07
N SER A 78 12.80 -0.61 3.02
CA SER A 78 12.87 -1.67 4.04
C SER A 78 13.10 -1.10 5.44
N THR A 79 14.07 -0.18 5.57
CA THR A 79 14.33 0.52 6.83
C THR A 79 13.13 1.35 7.27
N PHE A 80 12.51 2.10 6.35
CA PHE A 80 11.31 2.88 6.63
C PHE A 80 10.16 2.01 7.14
N TYR A 81 9.85 0.89 6.48
CA TYR A 81 8.75 0.01 6.88
C TYR A 81 9.02 -0.70 8.22
N CYS A 82 10.28 -1.02 8.51
CA CYS A 82 10.68 -1.49 9.84
C CYS A 82 10.39 -0.44 10.91
N GLN A 83 10.82 0.81 10.70
CA GLN A 83 10.57 1.93 11.62
C GLN A 83 9.07 2.23 11.77
N PHE A 84 8.35 2.33 10.65
CA PHE A 84 6.91 2.54 10.63
C PHE A 84 6.18 1.41 11.36
N GLY A 85 6.55 0.16 11.11
CA GLY A 85 5.94 -1.00 11.76
C GLY A 85 6.19 -1.02 13.27
N ALA A 86 7.40 -0.66 13.72
CA ALA A 86 7.71 -0.54 15.14
C ALA A 86 6.97 0.63 15.80
N TRP A 87 6.87 1.76 15.11
CA TRP A 87 6.12 2.92 15.57
C TRP A 87 4.63 2.63 15.69
N PHE A 88 4.02 2.04 14.65
CA PHE A 88 2.62 1.65 14.60
C PHE A 88 2.24 0.67 15.73
N GLN A 89 3.18 -0.20 16.11
CA GLN A 89 3.01 -1.15 17.20
C GLN A 89 3.42 -0.60 18.58
N ASN A 90 3.81 0.68 18.69
CA ASN A 90 4.31 1.31 19.91
C ASN A 90 5.46 0.53 20.58
N LYS A 91 6.38 -0.06 19.78
CA LYS A 91 7.45 -0.92 20.30
C LYS A 91 8.56 -0.17 21.04
N LYS A 92 8.72 1.13 20.79
CA LYS A 92 9.76 1.97 21.39
C LYS A 92 9.20 3.32 21.82
N PRO A 93 9.88 4.02 22.76
CA PRO A 93 9.56 5.39 23.11
C PRO A 93 9.63 6.32 21.89
N VAL A 94 8.75 7.31 21.89
CA VAL A 94 8.74 8.40 20.92
C VAL A 94 9.04 9.69 21.66
N HIS A 95 10.04 10.43 21.17
CA HIS A 95 10.43 11.72 21.71
C HIS A 95 10.31 12.77 20.61
N GLN A 96 9.42 13.77 20.80
CA GLN A 96 9.16 14.84 19.82
C GLN A 96 8.80 14.30 18.42
N GLY A 97 7.98 13.24 18.36
CA GLY A 97 7.57 12.62 17.10
C GLY A 97 8.61 11.73 16.44
N ILE A 98 9.77 11.52 17.09
CA ILE A 98 10.85 10.66 16.59
C ILE A 98 10.87 9.38 17.41
N LEU A 99 10.72 8.23 16.73
CA LEU A 99 10.91 6.92 17.34
C LEU A 99 12.39 6.71 17.64
N GLU A 100 12.71 6.15 18.80
CA GLU A 100 14.08 5.70 19.08
C GLU A 100 14.57 4.74 17.97
N PRO A 101 15.82 4.88 17.48
CA PRO A 101 16.33 4.06 16.38
C PRO A 101 16.23 2.56 16.65
N LEU A 102 15.91 1.79 15.61
CA LEU A 102 15.94 0.33 15.67
C LEU A 102 17.38 -0.19 15.58
N THR A 103 17.67 -1.26 16.29
CA THR A 103 18.93 -2.01 16.15
C THR A 103 18.88 -2.91 14.91
N PRO A 104 20.03 -3.37 14.41
CA PRO A 104 20.08 -4.33 13.31
C PRO A 104 19.28 -5.62 13.59
N ASP A 105 19.32 -6.14 14.82
CA ASP A 105 18.60 -7.35 15.20
C ASP A 105 17.08 -7.15 15.21
N GLU A 106 16.62 -5.96 15.63
CA GLU A 106 15.19 -5.61 15.60
C GLU A 106 14.67 -5.49 14.18
N ILE A 107 15.48 -4.92 13.27
CA ILE A 107 15.16 -4.86 11.83
C ILE A 107 15.12 -6.28 11.25
N ALA A 108 16.12 -7.10 11.53
CA ALA A 108 16.18 -8.49 11.05
C ALA A 108 15.01 -9.36 11.56
N ALA A 109 14.44 -9.04 12.73
CA ALA A 109 13.26 -9.70 13.28
C ALA A 109 11.94 -9.34 12.57
N MET A 110 11.97 -8.52 11.51
CA MET A 110 10.81 -8.15 10.70
C MET A 110 10.95 -8.63 9.25
N PRO A 111 11.00 -9.96 9.01
CA PRO A 111 11.25 -10.52 7.67
C PRO A 111 10.19 -10.15 6.64
N GLN A 112 8.99 -9.74 7.05
CA GLN A 112 7.96 -9.23 6.15
C GLN A 112 8.35 -7.90 5.47
N TYR A 113 9.33 -7.18 6.01
CA TYR A 113 9.89 -5.95 5.45
C TYR A 113 11.31 -6.16 4.91
N ALA A 114 11.75 -7.41 4.75
CA ALA A 114 13.03 -7.69 4.13
C ALA A 114 13.11 -7.05 2.73
N PRO A 115 14.30 -6.63 2.27
CA PRO A 115 14.45 -5.88 1.01
C PRO A 115 13.81 -6.58 -0.19
N ASP A 116 13.99 -7.90 -0.34
CA ASP A 116 13.37 -8.70 -1.40
C ASP A 116 11.83 -8.64 -1.34
N LYS A 117 11.24 -8.65 -0.15
CA LYS A 117 9.79 -8.48 0.04
C LYS A 117 9.32 -7.09 -0.29
N ILE A 118 10.08 -6.07 0.06
CA ILE A 118 9.77 -4.68 -0.28
C ILE A 118 9.83 -4.47 -1.79
N ARG A 119 10.87 -4.98 -2.46
CA ARG A 119 10.99 -4.95 -3.92
C ARG A 119 9.82 -5.64 -4.60
N GLN A 120 9.40 -6.78 -4.06
CA GLN A 120 8.25 -7.53 -4.57
C GLN A 120 6.92 -6.78 -4.33
N ASN A 121 6.73 -6.19 -3.14
CA ASN A 121 5.40 -5.73 -2.69
C ASN A 121 5.10 -4.27 -3.01
N LEU A 122 6.13 -3.44 -3.23
CA LEU A 122 5.98 -2.04 -3.62
C LEU A 122 6.33 -1.85 -5.09
N VAL A 123 5.85 -0.78 -5.71
CA VAL A 123 6.08 -0.51 -7.14
C VAL A 123 7.44 0.15 -7.32
N ILE A 124 8.50 -0.63 -7.23
CA ILE A 124 9.88 -0.17 -7.39
C ILE A 124 10.46 -0.89 -8.61
N GLY A 125 10.96 -0.14 -9.59
CA GLY A 125 11.53 -0.73 -10.81
C GLY A 125 11.97 0.30 -11.82
N GLU A 126 12.57 -0.18 -12.91
CA GLU A 126 12.78 0.67 -14.09
C GLU A 126 11.42 1.03 -14.72
N ALA A 127 11.41 2.01 -15.63
CA ALA A 127 10.18 2.58 -16.18
C ALA A 127 9.20 1.51 -16.73
N ASP A 128 9.69 0.54 -17.49
CA ASP A 128 8.85 -0.50 -18.09
C ASP A 128 8.22 -1.43 -17.03
N GLU A 129 8.96 -1.75 -15.96
CA GLU A 129 8.46 -2.57 -14.85
C GLU A 129 7.34 -1.83 -14.09
N VAL A 130 7.56 -0.54 -13.80
CA VAL A 130 6.58 0.29 -13.10
C VAL A 130 5.33 0.48 -13.95
N ILE A 131 5.48 0.78 -15.24
CA ILE A 131 4.35 0.93 -16.17
C ILE A 131 3.55 -0.36 -16.24
N ALA A 132 4.20 -1.52 -16.42
CA ALA A 132 3.52 -2.80 -16.48
C ALA A 132 2.69 -3.06 -15.21
N ARG A 133 3.24 -2.72 -14.05
CA ARG A 133 2.56 -2.91 -12.76
C ARG A 133 1.37 -1.97 -12.58
N LEU A 134 1.51 -0.69 -12.95
CA LEU A 134 0.40 0.27 -12.95
C LEU A 134 -0.70 -0.13 -13.93
N LYS A 135 -0.35 -0.67 -15.11
CA LYS A 135 -1.31 -1.20 -16.09
C LYS A 135 -2.08 -2.40 -15.56
N ASN A 136 -1.46 -3.25 -14.74
CA ASN A 136 -2.18 -4.32 -14.06
C ASN A 136 -3.22 -3.75 -13.06
N TYR A 137 -2.87 -2.69 -12.32
CA TYR A 137 -3.82 -2.05 -11.40
C TYR A 137 -4.97 -1.34 -12.13
N GLU A 138 -4.67 -0.67 -13.24
CA GLU A 138 -5.70 -0.11 -14.13
C GLU A 138 -6.65 -1.20 -14.64
N ALA A 139 -6.12 -2.34 -15.07
CA ALA A 139 -6.92 -3.49 -15.53
C ALA A 139 -7.77 -4.13 -14.42
N LEU A 140 -7.34 -4.05 -13.16
CA LEU A 140 -8.15 -4.44 -12.00
C LEU A 140 -9.35 -3.48 -11.76
N GLY A 141 -9.29 -2.26 -12.31
CA GLY A 141 -10.37 -1.28 -12.24
C GLY A 141 -10.09 -0.09 -11.31
N TYR A 142 -8.83 0.12 -10.89
CA TYR A 142 -8.45 1.34 -10.18
C TYR A 142 -8.51 2.56 -11.11
N ASN A 143 -9.02 3.67 -10.58
CA ASN A 143 -9.17 4.91 -11.33
C ASN A 143 -7.96 5.84 -11.17
N GLN A 144 -7.28 5.75 -10.03
CA GLN A 144 -6.18 6.63 -9.62
C GLN A 144 -5.16 5.87 -8.77
#